data_AF-A0AA38L7F6-F1
#
_entry.id   AF-A0AA38L7F6-F1
#
_cell.length_a   1.000
_cell.length_b   1.000
_cell.length_c   1.000
_cell.angle_alpha   90.00
_cell.angle_beta   90.00
_cell.angle_gamma   90.00
#
_symmetry.space_group_name_H-M   'P 1'
#
loop_
_entity.id
_entity.type
_entity.pdbx_description
1 polymer ?
#
loop_
_entity_poly.entity_id
_entity_poly.type
_entity_poly.pdbx_seq_one_letter_code
_entity_poly.pdbx_strand_id
1 'polypeptide(L)'
;SDHARNIDDRKSTSGFVFFMGSGPISRGSKKQYFVSHSSTEAEYHSAGEAVCEAIWLRHILEGLGIPQDKPTTMYVDNKGVLKLVHNP
;
A
#
# COMPACT_ATOMS: atom_id res chain seq x y z
N SER A 1 5.55 -28.97 -1.06
CA SER A 1 5.70 -29.36 0.36
C SER A 1 6.29 -28.15 1.07
N ASP A 2 5.65 -27.38 1.95
CA ASP A 2 4.46 -27.58 2.78
C ASP A 2 3.37 -26.54 2.48
N HIS A 3 2.17 -27.03 2.18
CA HIS A 3 0.94 -26.24 2.14
C HIS A 3 0.39 -26.08 3.57
N ALA A 4 1.05 -25.26 4.38
CA ALA A 4 0.62 -25.00 5.74
C ALA A 4 0.62 -23.49 6.02
N ARG A 5 -0.40 -22.78 5.53
CA ARG A 5 -0.98 -21.59 6.21
C ARG A 5 -2.25 -21.10 5.51
N ASN A 6 -3.34 -21.10 6.27
CA ASN A 6 -4.61 -20.38 6.09
C ASN A 6 -5.76 -21.13 5.39
N ILE A 7 -6.41 -22.02 6.15
CA ILE A 7 -7.64 -22.73 5.77
C ILE A 7 -8.91 -21.87 5.95
N ASP A 8 -8.87 -20.73 6.64
CA ASP A 8 -10.12 -20.05 7.07
C ASP A 8 -10.64 -18.92 6.19
N ASP A 9 -9.85 -18.29 5.31
CA ASP A 9 -10.38 -17.14 4.54
C ASP A 9 -9.75 -16.87 3.18
N ARG A 10 -8.55 -17.42 2.85
CA ARG A 10 -7.79 -17.10 1.62
C ARG A 10 -7.53 -15.59 1.36
N LYS A 11 -7.75 -14.72 2.35
CA LYS A 11 -7.56 -13.27 2.24
C LYS A 11 -6.09 -12.89 2.44
N SER A 12 -5.57 -12.05 1.57
CA SER A 12 -4.23 -11.47 1.69
C SER A 12 -4.18 -10.42 2.79
N THR A 13 -2.97 -10.07 3.25
CA THR A 13 -2.74 -8.98 4.19
C THR A 13 -2.00 -7.87 3.47
N SER A 14 -2.63 -6.70 3.35
CA SER A 14 -2.00 -5.48 2.84
C SER A 14 -1.11 -4.88 3.92
N GLY A 15 -0.03 -4.22 3.52
CA GLY A 15 0.79 -3.40 4.41
C GLY A 15 1.43 -2.23 3.68
N PHE A 16 1.66 -1.15 4.41
CA PHE A 16 2.38 0.02 3.91
C PHE A 16 3.24 0.65 5.02
N VAL A 17 4.26 1.38 4.60
CA VAL A 17 5.08 2.22 5.48
C VAL A 17 5.48 3.49 4.72
N PHE A 18 5.26 4.64 5.36
CA PHE A 18 5.66 5.95 4.85
C PHE A 18 6.84 6.48 5.66
N PHE A 19 7.83 7.00 4.96
CA PHE A 19 9.02 7.61 5.55
C PHE A 19 9.08 9.10 5.24
N MET A 20 9.62 9.87 6.18
CA MET A 20 10.02 11.25 5.98
C MET A 20 11.44 11.43 6.51
N GLY A 21 12.36 11.86 5.65
CA GLY A 21 13.79 11.84 5.96
C GLY A 21 14.26 10.40 6.24
N SER A 22 14.89 10.18 7.39
CA SER A 22 15.36 8.86 7.83
C SER A 22 14.37 8.09 8.71
N GLY A 23 13.20 8.66 9.01
CA GLY A 23 12.25 8.11 9.99
C GLY A 23 10.93 7.64 9.38
N PRO A 24 10.35 6.51 9.85
CA PRO A 24 9.00 6.12 9.49
C PRO A 24 7.99 7.03 10.20
N ILE A 25 7.02 7.55 9.45
CA ILE A 25 5.97 8.48 9.96
C ILE A 25 4.58 7.86 10.00
N SER A 26 4.30 6.86 9.16
CA SER A 26 3.06 6.08 9.20
C SER A 26 3.32 4.65 8.77
N ARG A 27 2.62 3.70 9.39
CA ARG A 27 2.64 2.29 9.02
C ARG A 27 1.28 1.68 9.28
N GLY A 28 0.86 0.79 8.39
CA GLY A 28 -0.40 0.07 8.53
C GLY A 28 -0.24 -1.34 8.01
N SER A 29 -0.96 -2.28 8.62
CA SER A 29 -1.17 -3.61 8.08
C SER A 29 -2.59 -4.05 8.34
N LYS A 30 -3.28 -4.49 7.29
CA LYS A 30 -4.70 -4.82 7.35
C LYS A 30 -4.98 -6.05 6.51
N LYS A 31 -5.80 -6.96 7.05
CA LYS A 31 -6.31 -8.10 6.28
C LYS A 31 -7.33 -7.58 5.27
N GLN A 32 -7.17 -7.96 4.01
CA GLN A 32 -8.05 -7.53 2.94
C GLN A 32 -9.47 -8.03 3.16
N TYR A 33 -10.45 -7.22 2.78
CA TYR A 33 -11.87 -7.56 2.98
C TYR A 33 -12.32 -8.69 2.04
N PHE A 34 -11.79 -8.71 0.82
CA PHE A 34 -12.10 -9.70 -0.21
C PHE A 34 -10.95 -10.68 -0.42
N VAL A 35 -11.29 -11.84 -1.00
CA VAL A 35 -10.33 -12.85 -1.43
C VAL A 35 -9.78 -12.43 -2.78
N SER A 36 -8.50 -12.10 -2.87
CA SER A 36 -7.88 -11.83 -4.17
C SER A 36 -7.67 -13.13 -4.93
N HIS A 37 -7.97 -13.11 -6.22
CA HIS A 37 -7.76 -14.25 -7.11
C HIS A 37 -6.31 -14.34 -7.61
N SER A 38 -5.50 -13.29 -7.40
CA SER A 38 -4.07 -13.26 -7.70
C SER A 38 -3.29 -12.39 -6.72
N SER A 39 -1.96 -12.58 -6.64
CA SER A 39 -1.08 -11.67 -5.88
C SER A 39 -1.08 -10.26 -6.46
N THR A 40 -1.13 -10.12 -7.78
CA THR A 40 -1.20 -8.82 -8.46
C THR A 40 -2.44 -8.03 -8.05
N GLU A 41 -3.60 -8.67 -7.95
CA GLU A 41 -4.84 -8.03 -7.49
C GLU A 41 -4.76 -7.63 -6.01
N ALA A 42 -4.22 -8.51 -5.16
CA ALA A 42 -4.02 -8.23 -3.75
C ALA A 42 -3.10 -7.00 -3.56
N GLU A 43 -2.02 -6.93 -4.33
CA GLU A 43 -1.08 -5.83 -4.22
C GLU A 43 -1.57 -4.55 -4.88
N TYR A 44 -2.36 -4.63 -5.95
CA TYR A 44 -3.06 -3.46 -6.50
C TYR A 44 -3.99 -2.83 -5.46
N HIS A 45 -4.72 -3.66 -4.72
CA HIS A 45 -5.56 -3.18 -3.62
C HIS A 45 -4.73 -2.56 -2.49
N SER A 46 -3.63 -3.22 -2.11
CA SER A 46 -2.70 -2.71 -1.10
C SER A 46 -2.10 -1.36 -1.50
N ALA A 47 -1.75 -1.19 -2.78
CA ALA A 47 -1.27 0.06 -3.34
C ALA A 47 -2.33 1.16 -3.26
N GLY A 48 -3.61 0.83 -3.52
CA GLY A 48 -4.72 1.76 -3.34
C GLY A 48 -4.89 2.23 -1.89
N GLU A 49 -4.81 1.31 -0.91
CA GLU A 49 -4.83 1.68 0.52
C GLU A 49 -3.67 2.61 0.89
N ALA A 50 -2.47 2.32 0.38
CA ALA A 50 -1.31 3.16 0.59
C ALA A 50 -1.45 4.56 -0.06
N VAL A 51 -2.05 4.67 -1.25
CA VAL A 51 -2.32 5.97 -1.89
C VAL A 51 -3.27 6.82 -1.04
N CYS A 52 -4.34 6.22 -0.50
CA CYS A 52 -5.26 6.92 0.39
C CYS A 52 -4.55 7.47 1.64
N GLU A 53 -3.70 6.66 2.26
CA GLU A 53 -2.88 7.09 3.39
C GLU A 53 -1.92 8.22 3.00
N ALA A 54 -1.26 8.13 1.84
CA ALA A 54 -0.35 9.16 1.35
C ALA A 54 -1.06 10.51 1.19
N ILE A 55 -2.28 10.51 0.63
CA ILE A 55 -3.12 11.70 0.48
C ILE A 55 -3.47 12.27 1.86
N TRP A 56 -3.89 11.42 2.80
CA TRP A 56 -4.21 11.84 4.16
C TRP A 56 -3.00 12.46 4.88
N LEU A 57 -1.82 11.84 4.79
CA LEU A 57 -0.59 12.38 5.36
C LEU A 57 -0.23 13.73 4.75
N ARG A 58 -0.40 13.92 3.44
CA ARG A 58 -0.13 15.21 2.79
C ARG A 58 -1.02 16.32 3.32
N HIS A 59 -2.31 16.06 3.53
CA HIS A 59 -3.23 17.03 4.13
C HIS A 59 -2.84 17.40 5.57
N ILE A 60 -2.39 16.41 6.37
CA ILE A 60 -1.92 16.69 7.73
C ILE A 60 -0.67 17.57 7.70
N LEU A 61 0.29 17.23 6.85
CA LEU A 61 1.54 17.98 6.71
C LEU A 61 1.30 19.41 6.22
N GLU A 62 0.36 19.59 5.29
CA GLU A 62 -0.09 20.92 4.86
C GLU A 62 -0.68 21.72 6.03
N GLY A 63 -1.54 21.12 6.84
CA GLY A 63 -2.08 21.75 8.06
C GLY A 63 -1.01 22.11 9.10
N LEU A 64 0.13 21.42 9.08
CA LEU A 64 1.31 21.72 9.92
C LEU A 64 2.27 22.74 9.28
N GLY A 65 1.96 23.29 8.11
CA GLY A 65 2.81 24.25 7.40
C GLY A 65 3.99 23.62 6.66
N ILE A 66 3.93 22.32 6.38
CA ILE A 66 4.96 21.55 5.65
C ILE A 66 4.36 20.98 4.35
N PRO A 67 3.97 21.83 3.38
CA PRO A 67 3.39 21.36 2.13
C PRO A 67 4.38 20.47 1.37
N GLN A 68 3.85 19.40 0.78
CA GLN A 68 4.65 18.50 -0.06
C GLN A 68 4.47 18.90 -1.53
N ASP A 69 5.31 19.75 -2.10
CA ASP A 69 5.05 20.26 -3.47
C ASP A 69 5.29 19.23 -4.58
N LYS A 70 6.12 18.22 -4.29
CA LYS A 70 6.49 17.16 -5.24
C LYS A 70 5.58 15.93 -5.09
N PRO A 71 5.43 15.12 -6.16
CA PRO A 71 4.74 13.84 -6.06
C PRO A 71 5.37 12.92 -5.01
N THR A 72 4.54 12.18 -4.28
CA THR A 72 5.00 11.16 -3.33
C THR A 72 5.45 9.92 -4.12
N THR A 73 6.73 9.55 -4.03
CA THR A 73 7.24 8.31 -4.63
C THR A 73 6.79 7.11 -3.80
N MET A 74 6.13 6.15 -4.44
CA MET A 74 5.71 4.89 -3.84
C MET A 74 6.49 3.73 -4.46
N TYR A 75 6.89 2.79 -3.62
CA TYR A 75 7.57 1.56 -4.04
C TYR A 75 6.63 0.39 -3.81
N VAL A 76 6.46 -0.44 -4.82
CA VAL A 76 5.68 -1.69 -4.78
C VAL A 76 6.61 -2.81 -5.24
N ASP A 77 6.60 -3.92 -4.52
CA ASP A 77 7.47 -5.08 -4.75
C ASP A 77 7.04 -5.91 -5.96
N ASN A 78 5.76 -5.90 -6.35
CA ASN A 78 5.29 -6.60 -7.55
C ASN A 78 5.28 -5.74 -8.82
N LYS A 79 6.12 -6.18 -9.75
CA LYS A 79 6.25 -5.61 -11.09
C LYS A 79 4.96 -5.70 -11.92
N GLY A 80 4.06 -6.65 -11.62
CA GLY A 80 2.74 -6.76 -12.23
C GLY A 80 1.83 -5.59 -11.90
N VAL A 81 1.89 -5.09 -10.65
CA VAL A 81 1.15 -3.90 -10.23
C VAL A 81 1.70 -2.66 -10.92
N LEU A 82 3.03 -2.52 -11.02
CA LEU A 82 3.64 -1.40 -11.76
C LEU A 82 3.13 -1.34 -13.21
N LYS A 83 2.98 -2.48 -13.88
CA LYS A 83 2.44 -2.53 -15.25
C LYS A 83 0.97 -2.12 -15.33
N LEU A 84 0.14 -2.54 -14.37
CA LEU A 84 -1.28 -2.15 -14.32
C LEU A 84 -1.45 -0.65 -14.04
N VAL A 85 -0.66 -0.10 -13.12
CA VAL A 85 -0.72 1.33 -12.76
C VAL A 85 -0.26 2.23 -13.92
N HIS A 86 0.68 1.77 -14.74
CA HIS A 86 1.14 2.50 -15.92
C HIS A 86 0.29 2.29 -17.17
N ASN A 87 -0.60 1.29 -17.19
CA ASN A 87 -1.48 1.00 -18.32
C ASN A 87 -2.87 0.56 -17.79
N PRO A 88 -3.73 1.51 -17.41
CA PRO A 88 -5.04 1.24 -16.81
C PRO A 88 -5.98 0.47 -17.75
#